data_AF-A0A8S1P5P2-F1
#
_entry.id   AF-A0A8S1P5P2-F1
#
_cell.length_a   1.000
_cell.length_b   1.000
_cell.length_c   1.000
_cell.angle_alpha   90.00
_cell.angle_beta   90.00
_cell.angle_gamma   90.00
#
_symmetry.space_group_name_H-M   'P 1'
#
loop_
_entity.id
_entity.type
_entity.pdbx_description
1 polymer ?
#
loop_
_entity_poly.entity_id
_entity_poly.type
_entity_poly.pdbx_seq_one_letter_code
_entity_poly.pdbx_strand_id
1 'polypeptide(L)'
;MDSEKQLLENKNFILQLDECSISKYTNIFLIGIIVIIILSFYYYHYRSKQPSQNKSTNKKLILIGQSGVGKTKIFNIASENKIQRKENQNQTSSLYEFNIGNNLEIVDTPSIEFETSHYLREEIIEKFTRYFKENFNLIQKFYIVVNFERTDIMKNKILKTLKYFKKFKFMINIIVTQFQLSEDDVKDQQNLKEGFSHFVDNPQNIYFIRDDIQCEELKQLFIETAGVLDYKDTIFEDVDGDEIQQNAENLKQMILDGKQYLSVQAQQ
;
A
#
# COMPACT_ATOMS: atom_id res chain seq x y z
N MET A 1 -12.36 83.55 36.66
CA MET A 1 -13.34 82.80 35.85
C MET A 1 -12.72 82.18 34.60
N ASP A 2 -11.80 82.84 33.89
CA ASP A 2 -11.23 82.25 32.64
C ASP A 2 -10.28 81.07 32.84
N SER A 3 -9.58 80.99 33.97
CA SER A 3 -8.65 79.87 34.26
C SER A 3 -9.37 78.54 34.53
N GLU A 4 -10.52 78.55 35.22
CA GLU A 4 -11.30 77.32 35.46
C GLU A 4 -11.95 76.79 34.18
N LYS A 5 -12.33 77.69 33.26
CA LYS A 5 -12.91 77.31 31.97
C LYS A 5 -11.88 76.63 31.06
N GLN A 6 -10.66 77.16 31.01
CA GLN A 6 -9.53 76.51 30.31
C GLN A 6 -9.15 75.16 30.91
N LEU A 7 -9.24 75.00 32.23
CA LEU A 7 -8.92 73.75 32.91
C LEU A 7 -9.98 72.66 32.63
N LEU A 8 -11.25 73.05 32.51
CA LEU A 8 -12.33 72.14 32.11
C LEU A 8 -12.22 71.71 30.64
N GLU A 9 -11.89 72.64 29.73
CA GLU A 9 -11.69 72.33 28.31
C GLU A 9 -10.51 71.37 28.10
N ASN A 10 -9.40 71.56 28.80
CA ASN A 10 -8.25 70.65 28.73
C ASN A 10 -8.56 69.25 29.30
N LYS A 11 -9.38 69.14 30.36
CA LYS A 11 -9.81 67.82 30.88
C LYS A 11 -10.70 67.07 29.90
N ASN A 12 -11.64 67.75 29.26
CA ASN A 12 -12.51 67.13 28.25
C ASN A 12 -11.73 66.70 27.00
N PHE A 13 -10.70 67.45 26.61
CA PHE A 13 -9.83 67.08 25.50
C PHE A 13 -8.99 65.83 25.81
N ILE A 14 -8.44 65.71 27.01
CA ILE A 14 -7.69 64.51 27.44
C ILE A 14 -8.61 63.28 27.49
N LEU A 15 -9.83 63.41 28.01
CA LEU A 15 -10.81 62.31 28.05
C LEU A 15 -11.24 61.87 26.64
N GLN A 16 -11.43 62.80 25.69
CA GLN A 16 -11.75 62.45 24.30
C GLN A 16 -10.59 61.78 23.56
N LEU A 17 -9.34 62.13 23.88
CA LEU A 17 -8.16 61.48 23.31
C LEU A 17 -8.00 60.04 23.81
N ASP A 18 -8.37 59.76 25.06
CA ASP A 18 -8.34 58.42 25.63
C ASP A 18 -9.39 57.50 24.99
N GLU A 19 -10.63 57.96 24.84
CA GLU A 19 -11.70 57.13 24.25
C GLU A 19 -11.42 56.75 22.78
N CYS A 20 -10.87 57.69 22.00
CA CYS A 20 -10.51 57.43 20.59
C CYS A 20 -9.34 56.45 20.47
N SER A 21 -8.36 56.54 21.37
CA SER A 21 -7.19 55.65 21.38
C SER A 21 -7.58 54.24 21.81
N ILE A 22 -8.39 54.12 22.86
CA ILE A 22 -8.88 52.82 23.38
C ILE A 22 -9.68 52.08 22.30
N SER A 23 -10.55 52.76 21.56
CA SER A 23 -11.33 52.16 20.46
C SER A 23 -10.45 51.64 19.30
N LYS A 24 -9.33 52.30 19.02
CA LYS A 24 -8.38 51.80 17.99
C LYS A 24 -7.65 50.55 18.48
N TYR A 25 -7.20 50.52 19.74
CA TYR A 25 -6.50 49.36 20.30
C TYR A 25 -7.41 48.13 20.44
N THR A 26 -8.69 48.31 20.81
CA THR A 26 -9.64 47.19 20.90
C THR A 26 -9.91 46.57 19.53
N ASN A 27 -10.04 47.38 18.48
CA ASN A 27 -10.22 46.89 17.10
C ASN A 27 -8.98 46.12 16.60
N ILE A 28 -7.76 46.62 16.85
CA ILE A 28 -6.52 45.93 16.47
C ILE A 28 -6.42 44.57 17.20
N PHE A 29 -6.74 44.55 18.49
CA PHE A 29 -6.73 43.32 19.29
C PHE A 29 -7.75 42.29 18.78
N LEU A 30 -8.97 42.73 18.45
CA LEU A 30 -10.01 41.87 17.91
C LEU A 30 -9.59 41.25 16.56
N ILE A 31 -9.01 42.05 15.67
CA ILE A 31 -8.46 41.59 14.38
C ILE A 31 -7.34 40.55 14.62
N GLY A 32 -6.46 40.80 15.59
CA GLY A 32 -5.41 39.87 15.97
C GLY A 32 -5.96 38.49 16.40
N ILE A 33 -7.01 38.46 17.22
CA ILE A 33 -7.66 37.22 17.63
C ILE A 33 -8.27 36.48 16.42
N ILE A 34 -8.96 37.19 15.53
CA ILE A 34 -9.57 36.58 14.34
C ILE A 34 -8.50 35.94 13.45
N VAL A 35 -7.38 36.62 13.24
CA VAL A 35 -6.25 36.08 12.45
C VAL A 35 -5.69 34.82 13.09
N ILE A 36 -5.51 34.79 14.42
CA ILE A 36 -5.05 33.60 15.14
C ILE A 36 -6.03 32.43 14.97
N ILE A 37 -7.33 32.67 15.05
CA ILE A 37 -8.36 31.63 14.85
C ILE A 37 -8.31 31.08 13.43
N ILE A 38 -8.21 31.95 12.41
CA ILE A 38 -8.13 31.55 11.00
C ILE A 38 -6.86 30.73 10.76
N LEU A 39 -5.70 31.17 11.27
CA LEU A 39 -4.44 30.45 11.16
C LEU A 39 -4.50 29.10 11.87
N SER A 40 -5.13 29.03 13.04
CA SER A 40 -5.31 27.78 13.80
C SER A 40 -6.22 26.80 13.05
N PHE A 41 -7.31 27.30 12.44
CA PHE A 41 -8.20 26.49 11.61
C PHE A 41 -7.50 25.99 10.35
N TYR A 42 -6.71 26.85 9.69
CA TYR A 42 -5.92 26.47 8.52
C TYR A 42 -4.85 25.43 8.87
N TYR A 43 -4.16 25.61 9.99
CA TYR A 43 -3.19 24.65 10.51
C TYR A 43 -3.86 23.32 10.87
N TYR A 44 -5.01 23.33 11.54
CA TYR A 44 -5.78 22.13 11.86
C TYR A 44 -6.22 21.38 10.59
N HIS A 45 -6.74 22.10 9.59
CA HIS A 45 -7.17 21.51 8.32
C HIS A 45 -6.00 21.00 7.48
N TYR A 46 -4.85 21.67 7.54
CA TYR A 46 -3.62 21.21 6.90
C TYR A 46 -3.09 19.94 7.58
N ARG A 47 -3.07 19.91 8.91
CA ARG A 47 -2.62 18.77 9.71
C ARG A 47 -3.55 17.56 9.60
N SER A 48 -4.86 17.77 9.53
CA SER A 48 -5.83 16.67 9.32
C SER A 48 -5.72 16.03 7.93
N LYS A 49 -5.14 16.75 6.96
CA LYS A 49 -4.82 16.24 5.62
C LYS A 49 -3.45 15.59 5.50
N GLN A 50 -2.57 15.70 6.50
CA GLN A 50 -1.37 14.89 6.50
C GLN A 50 -1.73 13.46 6.92
N PRO A 51 -1.62 12.47 6.00
CA PRO A 51 -1.82 11.08 6.39
C PRO A 51 -0.80 10.76 7.49
N SER A 52 -1.26 10.23 8.62
CA SER A 52 -0.38 9.88 9.73
C SER A 52 0.74 8.97 9.21
N GLN A 53 1.98 9.46 9.31
CA GLN A 53 3.18 8.82 8.79
C GLN A 53 3.66 7.65 9.67
N ASN A 54 2.80 6.68 9.91
CA ASN A 54 3.26 5.29 10.09
C ASN A 54 2.87 4.53 8.83
N LYS A 55 3.33 5.02 7.68
CA LYS A 55 3.13 4.31 6.42
C LYS A 55 4.05 3.11 6.46
N SER A 56 3.48 1.94 6.72
CA SER A 56 4.20 0.67 6.74
C SER A 56 5.06 0.55 5.47
N THR A 57 6.34 0.24 5.65
CA THR A 57 7.29 -0.05 4.56
C THR A 57 7.28 -1.54 4.19
N ASN A 58 6.38 -2.31 4.81
CA ASN A 58 6.27 -3.73 4.55
C ASN A 58 5.76 -3.97 3.12
N LYS A 59 6.34 -4.97 2.46
CA LYS A 59 5.87 -5.46 1.17
C LYS A 59 4.55 -6.19 1.35
N LYS A 60 3.71 -6.20 0.31
CA LYS A 60 2.32 -6.62 0.42
C LYS A 60 1.97 -7.77 -0.52
N LEU A 61 1.31 -8.76 0.05
CA LEU A 61 0.79 -9.97 -0.60
C LEU A 61 -0.73 -9.90 -0.59
N ILE A 62 -1.34 -9.69 -1.75
CA ILE A 62 -2.76 -9.35 -1.85
C ILE A 62 -3.60 -10.58 -2.18
N LEU A 63 -4.52 -10.97 -1.30
CA LEU A 63 -5.48 -12.04 -1.55
C LEU A 63 -6.70 -11.51 -2.30
N ILE A 64 -6.92 -11.92 -3.55
CA ILE A 64 -8.05 -11.48 -4.39
C ILE A 64 -8.90 -12.67 -4.85
N GLY A 65 -10.19 -12.43 -5.09
CA GLY A 65 -11.10 -13.50 -5.53
C GLY A 65 -12.56 -13.22 -5.20
N GLN A 66 -13.45 -14.08 -5.69
CA GLN A 66 -14.90 -13.96 -5.49
C GLN A 66 -15.30 -14.22 -4.03
N SER A 67 -16.58 -14.06 -3.72
CA SER A 67 -17.11 -14.37 -2.39
C SER A 67 -17.07 -15.88 -2.12
N GLY A 68 -16.88 -16.24 -0.86
CA GLY A 68 -16.89 -17.65 -0.43
C GLY A 68 -15.70 -18.50 -0.86
N VAL A 69 -14.67 -17.93 -1.51
CA VAL A 69 -13.48 -18.70 -1.97
C VAL A 69 -12.43 -18.99 -0.88
N GLY A 70 -12.67 -18.54 0.36
CA GLY A 70 -11.76 -18.80 1.48
C GLY A 70 -10.64 -17.78 1.72
N LYS A 71 -10.68 -16.57 1.12
CA LYS A 71 -9.67 -15.51 1.35
C LYS A 71 -9.48 -15.18 2.84
N THR A 72 -10.57 -14.87 3.53
CA THR A 72 -10.57 -14.55 4.96
C THR A 72 -10.12 -15.74 5.82
N LYS A 73 -10.42 -16.98 5.41
CA LYS A 73 -9.92 -18.18 6.10
C LYS A 73 -8.39 -18.26 6.01
N ILE A 74 -7.82 -18.10 4.82
CA ILE A 74 -6.36 -18.04 4.62
C ILE A 74 -5.74 -16.92 5.46
N PHE A 75 -6.32 -15.73 5.43
CA PHE A 75 -5.84 -14.58 6.21
C PHE A 75 -5.87 -14.84 7.72
N ASN A 76 -6.96 -15.43 8.23
CA ASN A 76 -7.09 -15.77 9.65
C ASN A 76 -6.06 -16.83 10.07
N ILE A 77 -5.82 -17.85 9.24
CA ILE A 77 -4.78 -18.86 9.48
C ILE A 77 -3.40 -18.19 9.52
N ALA A 78 -3.06 -17.38 8.52
CA ALA A 78 -1.77 -16.68 8.43
C ALA A 78 -1.55 -15.70 9.59
N SER A 79 -2.63 -15.16 10.17
CA SER A 79 -2.59 -14.25 11.32
C SER A 79 -2.66 -14.93 12.68
N GLU A 80 -2.51 -16.26 12.76
CA GLU A 80 -2.64 -17.04 14.00
C GLU A 80 -3.99 -16.79 14.72
N ASN A 81 -5.04 -16.48 13.96
CA ASN A 81 -6.34 -16.05 14.47
C ASN A 81 -6.29 -14.84 15.43
N LYS A 82 -5.19 -14.06 15.43
CA LYS A 82 -5.07 -12.82 16.22
C LYS A 82 -6.05 -11.76 15.75
N ILE A 83 -6.39 -11.78 14.46
CA ILE A 83 -7.47 -10.99 13.88
C ILE A 83 -8.64 -11.93 13.63
N GLN A 84 -9.61 -11.96 14.56
CA GLN A 84 -10.84 -12.74 14.35
C GLN A 84 -11.80 -11.94 13.48
N ARG A 85 -11.66 -12.06 12.16
CA ARG A 85 -12.75 -11.65 11.25
C ARG A 85 -13.84 -12.71 11.33
N LYS A 86 -15.00 -12.36 11.92
CA LYS A 86 -16.18 -13.24 11.90
C LYS A 86 -16.66 -13.37 10.46
N GLU A 87 -16.85 -14.60 9.99
CA GLU A 87 -17.36 -14.91 8.63
C GLU A 87 -18.79 -14.39 8.39
N ASN A 88 -19.51 -14.02 9.46
CA ASN A 88 -20.90 -13.63 9.41
C ASN A 88 -21.08 -12.11 9.25
N GLN A 89 -21.73 -11.78 8.13
CA GLN A 89 -22.49 -10.55 7.82
C GLN A 89 -21.73 -9.36 7.21
N ASN A 90 -21.87 -9.22 5.89
CA ASN A 90 -21.94 -7.96 5.12
C ASN A 90 -20.84 -6.90 5.29
N GLN A 91 -19.78 -7.17 6.06
CA GLN A 91 -18.62 -6.30 6.28
C GLN A 91 -17.41 -6.73 5.43
N THR A 92 -17.68 -7.29 4.25
CA THR A 92 -16.66 -7.60 3.22
C THR A 92 -16.10 -6.35 2.55
N SER A 93 -16.42 -5.14 3.00
CA SER A 93 -16.12 -3.89 2.28
C SER A 93 -14.78 -3.24 2.64
N SER A 94 -14.04 -3.77 3.61
CA SER A 94 -12.74 -3.23 4.05
C SER A 94 -11.57 -4.16 3.70
N LEU A 95 -10.42 -3.54 3.45
CA LEU A 95 -9.11 -4.18 3.29
C LEU A 95 -8.47 -4.35 4.67
N TYR A 96 -7.90 -5.52 4.95
CA TYR A 96 -7.24 -5.82 6.21
C TYR A 96 -5.80 -6.24 5.96
N GLU A 97 -4.88 -5.74 6.76
CA GLU A 97 -3.46 -6.02 6.63
C GLU A 97 -2.96 -6.71 7.90
N PHE A 98 -2.07 -7.67 7.75
CA PHE A 98 -1.40 -8.32 8.88
C PHE A 98 0.05 -8.64 8.53
N ASN A 99 0.96 -8.29 9.44
CA ASN A 99 2.38 -8.59 9.28
C ASN A 99 2.65 -10.07 9.57
N ILE A 100 3.14 -10.79 8.58
CA ILE A 100 3.44 -12.23 8.66
C ILE A 100 4.93 -12.53 8.91
N GLY A 101 5.74 -11.50 9.17
CA GLY A 101 7.20 -11.59 9.33
C GLY A 101 7.95 -11.09 8.09
N ASN A 102 9.28 -10.96 8.20
CA ASN A 102 10.17 -10.61 7.10
C ASN A 102 9.79 -9.33 6.32
N ASN A 103 9.24 -8.32 7.01
CA ASN A 103 8.77 -7.08 6.37
C ASN A 103 7.70 -7.37 5.28
N LEU A 104 6.91 -8.44 5.46
CA LEU A 104 5.79 -8.83 4.60
C LEU A 104 4.45 -8.67 5.33
N GLU A 105 3.47 -8.17 4.60
CA GLU A 105 2.08 -8.11 5.02
C GLU A 105 1.20 -8.89 4.08
N ILE A 106 0.34 -9.73 4.64
CA ILE A 106 -0.78 -10.32 3.91
C ILE A 106 -1.97 -9.38 3.97
N VAL A 107 -2.69 -9.25 2.86
CA VAL A 107 -3.81 -8.34 2.72
C VAL A 107 -5.05 -9.11 2.29
N ASP A 108 -6.07 -9.14 3.16
CA ASP A 108 -7.38 -9.69 2.82
C ASP A 108 -8.23 -8.59 2.16
N THR A 109 -8.74 -8.89 0.96
CA THR A 109 -9.50 -7.91 0.18
C THR A 109 -11.00 -8.22 0.18
N PRO A 110 -11.83 -7.20 -0.08
CA PRO A 110 -13.21 -7.40 -0.49
C PRO A 110 -13.35 -8.39 -1.63
N SER A 111 -14.51 -9.04 -1.69
CA SER A 111 -14.86 -9.93 -2.79
C SER A 111 -14.98 -9.15 -4.10
N ILE A 112 -14.41 -9.73 -5.15
CA ILE A 112 -14.41 -9.17 -6.49
C ILE A 112 -15.59 -9.74 -7.27
N GLU A 113 -16.79 -9.27 -6.93
CA GLU A 113 -18.04 -9.61 -7.61
C GLU A 113 -18.64 -8.34 -8.22
N PHE A 114 -18.13 -7.98 -9.39
CA PHE A 114 -18.55 -6.77 -10.09
C PHE A 114 -19.81 -6.96 -10.95
N GLU A 115 -20.49 -8.10 -10.82
CA GLU A 115 -21.75 -8.41 -11.49
C GLU A 115 -22.98 -8.00 -10.65
N THR A 116 -22.77 -7.59 -9.39
CA THR A 116 -23.81 -6.98 -8.55
C THR A 116 -24.04 -5.50 -8.92
N SER A 117 -25.00 -4.85 -8.26
CA SER A 117 -25.43 -3.47 -8.54
C SER A 117 -24.27 -2.51 -8.89
N HIS A 118 -24.48 -1.67 -9.90
CA HIS A 118 -23.48 -0.74 -10.41
C HIS A 118 -22.80 0.08 -9.30
N TYR A 119 -23.55 0.47 -8.28
CA TYR A 119 -23.05 1.24 -7.14
C TYR A 119 -21.98 0.48 -6.33
N LEU A 120 -22.25 -0.77 -5.95
CA LEU A 120 -21.32 -1.59 -5.17
C LEU A 120 -20.02 -1.85 -5.94
N ARG A 121 -20.15 -2.07 -7.25
CA ARG A 121 -18.99 -2.25 -8.13
C ARG A 121 -18.08 -1.03 -8.11
N GLU A 122 -18.62 0.16 -8.30
CA GLU A 122 -17.82 1.40 -8.33
C GLU A 122 -17.17 1.67 -6.96
N GLU A 123 -17.88 1.43 -5.86
CA GLU A 123 -17.32 1.56 -4.51
C GLU A 123 -16.10 0.64 -4.31
N ILE A 124 -16.21 -0.63 -4.72
CA ILE A 124 -15.12 -1.60 -4.62
C ILE A 124 -13.95 -1.16 -5.52
N ILE A 125 -14.21 -0.78 -6.77
CA ILE A 125 -13.17 -0.30 -7.69
C ILE A 125 -12.44 0.92 -7.11
N GLU A 126 -13.16 1.88 -6.54
CA GLU A 126 -12.57 3.08 -5.93
C GLU A 126 -11.67 2.71 -4.76
N LYS A 127 -12.12 1.79 -3.89
CA LYS A 127 -11.33 1.30 -2.75
C LYS A 127 -10.04 0.62 -3.19
N PHE A 128 -10.11 -0.32 -4.14
CA PHE A 128 -8.93 -0.95 -4.71
C PHE A 128 -8.00 0.06 -5.38
N THR A 129 -8.55 1.01 -6.13
CA THR A 129 -7.78 2.04 -6.82
C THR A 129 -7.02 2.92 -5.84
N ARG A 130 -7.69 3.39 -4.78
CA ARG A 130 -7.07 4.20 -3.73
C ARG A 130 -5.95 3.42 -3.04
N TYR A 131 -6.26 2.20 -2.61
CA TYR A 131 -5.32 1.34 -1.93
C TYR A 131 -4.07 1.03 -2.77
N PHE A 132 -4.24 0.69 -4.05
CA PHE A 132 -3.11 0.39 -4.93
C PHE A 132 -2.30 1.63 -5.30
N LYS A 133 -2.92 2.81 -5.44
CA LYS A 133 -2.16 4.06 -5.64
C LYS A 133 -1.28 4.37 -4.43
N GLU A 134 -1.79 4.14 -3.23
CA GLU A 134 -1.05 4.41 -2.00
C GLU A 134 0.08 3.41 -1.76
N ASN A 135 -0.06 2.17 -2.22
CA ASN A 135 0.82 1.05 -1.91
C ASN A 135 1.54 0.44 -3.12
N PHE A 136 1.51 1.10 -4.28
CA PHE A 136 1.97 0.54 -5.56
C PHE A 136 3.37 -0.09 -5.48
N ASN A 137 4.33 0.60 -4.87
CA ASN A 137 5.73 0.14 -4.74
C ASN A 137 5.95 -0.94 -3.66
N LEU A 138 4.92 -1.22 -2.87
CA LEU A 138 4.96 -2.22 -1.79
C LEU A 138 4.35 -3.54 -2.22
N ILE A 139 3.43 -3.55 -3.19
CA ILE A 139 2.76 -4.77 -3.64
C ILE A 139 3.76 -5.66 -4.39
N GLN A 140 3.93 -6.90 -3.93
CA GLN A 140 4.84 -7.88 -4.55
C GLN A 140 4.10 -8.96 -5.34
N LYS A 141 3.00 -9.49 -4.79
CA LYS A 141 2.25 -10.58 -5.42
C LYS A 141 0.74 -10.41 -5.22
N PHE A 142 -0.01 -10.91 -6.19
CA PHE A 142 -1.45 -11.10 -6.11
C PHE A 142 -1.74 -12.60 -6.07
N TYR A 143 -2.47 -13.06 -5.07
CA TYR A 143 -2.95 -14.44 -4.98
C TYR A 143 -4.42 -14.48 -5.35
N ILE A 144 -4.74 -15.03 -6.52
CA ILE A 144 -6.11 -15.31 -6.92
C ILE A 144 -6.56 -16.58 -6.20
N VAL A 145 -7.51 -16.42 -5.28
CA VAL A 145 -8.05 -17.51 -4.46
C VAL A 145 -9.31 -18.06 -5.11
N VAL A 146 -9.37 -19.38 -5.27
CA VAL A 146 -10.54 -20.15 -5.76
C VAL A 146 -10.74 -21.43 -4.96
N ASN A 147 -11.98 -21.85 -4.76
CA ASN A 147 -12.26 -23.16 -4.15
C ASN A 147 -12.01 -24.28 -5.15
N PHE A 148 -11.56 -25.44 -4.67
CA PHE A 148 -11.53 -26.68 -5.43
C PHE A 148 -12.96 -27.12 -5.73
N GLU A 149 -13.29 -27.18 -7.01
CA GLU A 149 -14.59 -27.57 -7.55
C GLU A 149 -14.40 -28.07 -8.99
N ARG A 150 -15.44 -28.04 -9.83
CA ARG A 150 -15.27 -28.35 -11.25
C ARG A 150 -14.31 -27.35 -11.93
N THR A 151 -13.39 -27.88 -12.75
CA THR A 151 -12.33 -27.11 -13.42
C THR A 151 -12.86 -25.94 -14.24
N ASP A 152 -13.97 -26.11 -14.97
CA ASP A 152 -14.59 -25.04 -15.77
C ASP A 152 -15.08 -23.87 -14.91
N ILE A 153 -15.65 -24.17 -13.74
CA ILE A 153 -16.13 -23.16 -12.80
C ILE A 153 -14.94 -22.38 -12.21
N MET A 154 -13.87 -23.08 -11.80
CA MET A 154 -12.65 -22.43 -11.30
C MET A 154 -12.01 -21.52 -12.36
N LYS A 155 -11.88 -22.00 -13.61
CA LYS A 155 -11.36 -21.19 -14.72
C LYS A 155 -12.16 -19.91 -14.92
N ASN A 156 -13.49 -20.02 -14.88
CA ASN A 156 -14.38 -18.86 -15.00
C ASN A 156 -14.17 -17.86 -13.85
N LYS A 157 -14.02 -18.33 -12.61
CA LYS A 157 -13.73 -17.47 -11.45
C LYS A 157 -12.40 -16.72 -11.62
N ILE A 158 -11.35 -17.43 -12.01
CA ILE A 158 -10.01 -16.86 -12.28
C ILE A 158 -10.11 -15.81 -13.39
N LEU A 159 -10.75 -16.13 -14.52
CA LEU A 159 -10.92 -15.21 -15.66
C LEU A 159 -11.65 -13.92 -15.29
N LYS A 160 -12.74 -14.02 -14.51
CA LYS A 160 -13.50 -12.86 -14.04
C LYS A 160 -12.64 -11.94 -13.19
N THR A 161 -11.82 -12.49 -12.29
CA THR A 161 -10.88 -11.71 -11.48
C THR A 161 -9.76 -11.12 -12.33
N LEU A 162 -9.12 -11.92 -13.19
CA LEU A 162 -7.99 -11.51 -14.03
C LEU A 162 -8.27 -10.31 -14.92
N LYS A 163 -9.52 -10.13 -15.37
CA LYS A 163 -9.93 -8.99 -16.20
C LYS A 163 -9.46 -7.63 -15.62
N TYR A 164 -9.41 -7.50 -14.31
CA TYR A 164 -9.05 -6.26 -13.60
C TYR A 164 -7.55 -6.15 -13.30
N PHE A 165 -6.82 -7.27 -13.33
CA PHE A 165 -5.41 -7.36 -12.94
C PHE A 165 -4.49 -7.76 -14.09
N LYS A 166 -4.96 -7.72 -15.34
CA LYS A 166 -4.20 -8.16 -16.53
C LYS A 166 -2.79 -7.53 -16.62
N LYS A 167 -2.63 -6.28 -16.18
CA LYS A 167 -1.34 -5.57 -16.21
C LYS A 167 -0.30 -6.16 -15.24
N PHE A 168 -0.74 -6.93 -14.25
CA PHE A 168 0.09 -7.50 -13.20
C PHE A 168 0.33 -9.00 -13.39
N LYS A 169 0.17 -9.54 -14.61
CA LYS A 169 0.20 -10.99 -14.88
C LYS A 169 1.40 -11.71 -14.24
N PHE A 170 2.58 -11.12 -14.29
CA PHE A 170 3.83 -11.65 -13.72
C PHE A 170 3.88 -11.71 -12.18
N MET A 171 2.96 -11.00 -11.52
CA MET A 171 2.82 -10.97 -10.07
C MET A 171 1.72 -11.93 -9.59
N ILE A 172 1.04 -12.64 -10.50
CA ILE A 172 -0.14 -13.44 -10.17
C ILE A 172 0.26 -14.87 -9.84
N ASN A 173 -0.18 -15.28 -8.66
CA ASN A 173 -0.20 -16.65 -8.20
C ASN A 173 -1.67 -17.09 -8.03
N ILE A 174 -1.92 -18.39 -8.09
CA ILE A 174 -3.25 -18.97 -7.86
C ILE A 174 -3.19 -19.82 -6.60
N ILE A 175 -4.19 -19.67 -5.75
CA ILE A 175 -4.42 -20.53 -4.58
C ILE A 175 -5.73 -21.26 -4.79
N VAL A 176 -5.67 -22.59 -4.79
CA VAL A 176 -6.82 -23.49 -4.79
C VAL A 176 -7.08 -23.94 -3.35
N THR A 177 -8.14 -23.42 -2.74
CA THR A 177 -8.59 -23.79 -1.38
C THR A 177 -9.48 -25.02 -1.39
N GLN A 178 -9.78 -25.57 -0.22
CA GLN A 178 -10.64 -26.75 -0.07
C GLN A 178 -10.12 -27.99 -0.81
N PHE A 179 -8.79 -28.09 -0.99
CA PHE A 179 -8.20 -29.16 -1.80
C PHE A 179 -8.31 -30.55 -1.15
N GLN A 180 -8.65 -30.63 0.14
CA GLN A 180 -9.00 -31.88 0.81
C GLN A 180 -10.21 -32.62 0.20
N LEU A 181 -10.98 -31.95 -0.67
CA LEU A 181 -12.10 -32.55 -1.40
C LEU A 181 -11.67 -33.33 -2.65
N SER A 182 -10.38 -33.30 -3.02
CA SER A 182 -9.85 -34.13 -4.12
C SER A 182 -9.88 -35.62 -3.75
N GLU A 183 -10.28 -36.46 -4.70
CA GLU A 183 -10.23 -37.92 -4.56
C GLU A 183 -8.85 -38.48 -4.96
N ASP A 184 -8.11 -37.74 -5.80
CA ASP A 184 -6.78 -38.08 -6.30
C ASP A 184 -5.92 -36.82 -6.38
N ASP A 185 -5.30 -36.48 -5.24
CA ASP A 185 -4.48 -35.28 -5.07
C ASP A 185 -3.46 -35.10 -6.19
N VAL A 186 -2.76 -36.17 -6.57
CA VAL A 186 -1.66 -36.10 -7.54
C VAL A 186 -2.18 -35.78 -8.93
N LYS A 187 -3.21 -36.51 -9.37
CA LYS A 187 -3.80 -36.32 -10.70
C LYS A 187 -4.50 -34.97 -10.80
N ASP A 188 -5.25 -34.57 -9.79
CA ASP A 188 -5.98 -33.30 -9.78
C ASP A 188 -5.03 -32.10 -9.74
N GLN A 189 -3.94 -32.17 -8.96
CA GLN A 189 -2.90 -31.13 -9.00
C GLN A 189 -2.29 -30.99 -10.39
N GLN A 190 -1.94 -32.11 -11.02
CA GLN A 190 -1.36 -32.09 -12.37
C GLN A 190 -2.33 -31.48 -13.39
N ASN A 191 -3.58 -31.93 -13.38
CA ASN A 191 -4.62 -31.44 -14.29
C ASN A 191 -4.90 -29.94 -14.08
N LEU A 192 -4.91 -29.47 -12.84
CA LEU A 192 -5.12 -28.05 -12.53
C LEU A 192 -3.90 -27.19 -12.88
N LYS A 193 -2.68 -27.69 -12.65
CA LYS A 193 -1.44 -27.02 -13.08
C LYS A 193 -1.41 -26.84 -14.59
N GLU A 194 -1.74 -27.87 -15.35
CA GLU A 194 -1.87 -27.80 -16.81
C GLU A 194 -3.01 -26.86 -17.21
N GLY A 195 -4.19 -27.05 -16.62
CA GLY A 195 -5.40 -26.29 -16.95
C GLY A 195 -5.32 -24.79 -16.65
N PHE A 196 -4.50 -24.39 -15.68
CA PHE A 196 -4.31 -22.99 -15.28
C PHE A 196 -2.98 -22.39 -15.78
N SER A 197 -2.15 -23.15 -16.49
CA SER A 197 -0.85 -22.70 -17.00
C SER A 197 -0.88 -21.43 -17.85
N HIS A 198 -2.01 -21.11 -18.49
CA HIS A 198 -2.15 -19.87 -19.28
C HIS A 198 -2.43 -18.61 -18.43
N PHE A 199 -2.82 -18.78 -17.17
CA PHE A 199 -3.14 -17.68 -16.25
C PHE A 199 -1.94 -17.17 -15.46
N VAL A 200 -0.92 -18.01 -15.30
CA VAL A 200 0.31 -17.73 -14.54
C VAL A 200 1.52 -17.94 -15.44
N ASP A 201 2.64 -17.28 -15.15
CA ASP A 201 3.83 -17.44 -15.98
C ASP A 201 4.61 -18.73 -15.66
N ASN A 202 4.43 -19.31 -14.47
CA ASN A 202 5.00 -20.59 -14.06
C ASN A 202 3.93 -21.45 -13.38
N PRO A 203 3.72 -22.73 -13.80
CA PRO A 203 2.80 -23.65 -13.12
C PRO A 203 3.11 -23.90 -11.63
N GLN A 204 4.34 -23.60 -11.16
CA GLN A 204 4.69 -23.65 -9.74
C GLN A 204 4.08 -22.50 -8.92
N ASN A 205 3.49 -21.49 -9.57
CA ASN A 205 2.75 -20.41 -8.94
C ASN A 205 1.29 -20.80 -8.62
N ILE A 206 0.98 -22.10 -8.67
CA ILE A 206 -0.34 -22.66 -8.36
C ILE A 206 -0.19 -23.50 -7.10
N TYR A 207 -0.83 -23.03 -6.03
CA TYR A 207 -0.74 -23.62 -4.69
C TYR A 207 -2.06 -24.26 -4.31
N PHE A 208 -1.98 -25.38 -3.60
CA PHE A 208 -3.14 -26.16 -3.18
C PHE A 208 -3.20 -26.15 -1.66
N ILE A 209 -4.22 -25.50 -1.10
CA ILE A 209 -4.39 -25.33 0.33
C ILE A 209 -5.52 -26.24 0.80
N ARG A 210 -5.17 -27.10 1.76
CA ARG A 210 -6.10 -27.95 2.50
C ARG A 210 -6.54 -27.26 3.79
N ASP A 211 -7.65 -27.71 4.35
CA ASP A 211 -8.22 -27.17 5.60
C ASP A 211 -7.36 -27.41 6.85
N ASP A 212 -6.47 -28.39 6.80
CA ASP A 212 -5.55 -28.80 7.87
C ASP A 212 -4.16 -28.16 7.80
N ILE A 213 -3.95 -27.22 6.85
CA ILE A 213 -2.68 -26.49 6.71
C ILE A 213 -2.31 -25.77 8.01
N GLN A 214 -1.05 -25.89 8.42
CA GLN A 214 -0.56 -25.22 9.61
C GLN A 214 -0.22 -23.75 9.31
N CYS A 215 -0.35 -22.88 10.33
CA CYS A 215 -0.05 -21.46 10.20
C CYS A 215 1.37 -21.20 9.68
N GLU A 216 2.36 -21.89 10.25
CA GLU A 216 3.77 -21.71 9.88
C GLU A 216 4.07 -22.22 8.46
N GLU A 217 3.44 -23.31 8.03
CA GLU A 217 3.54 -23.81 6.66
C GLU A 217 2.99 -22.77 5.66
N LEU A 218 1.83 -22.18 5.98
CA LEU A 218 1.22 -21.14 5.14
C LEU A 218 2.07 -19.87 5.09
N LYS A 219 2.65 -19.42 6.22
CA LYS A 219 3.55 -18.26 6.25
C LYS A 219 4.81 -18.53 5.44
N GLN A 220 5.41 -19.71 5.58
CA GLN A 220 6.60 -20.08 4.84
C GLN A 220 6.34 -20.07 3.34
N LEU A 221 5.20 -20.60 2.90
CA LEU A 221 4.75 -20.50 1.50
C LEU A 221 4.71 -19.04 1.02
N PHE A 222 4.13 -18.13 1.81
CA PHE A 222 4.07 -16.72 1.44
C PHE A 222 5.45 -16.05 1.40
N ILE A 223 6.33 -16.38 2.34
CA ILE A 223 7.69 -15.84 2.40
C ILE A 223 8.52 -16.29 1.19
N GLU A 224 8.50 -17.59 0.87
CA GLU A 224 9.25 -18.16 -0.26
C GLU A 224 8.81 -17.55 -1.59
N THR A 225 7.51 -17.32 -1.73
CA THR A 225 6.93 -16.81 -2.98
C THR A 225 7.06 -15.30 -3.14
N ALA A 226 7.25 -14.57 -2.04
CA ALA A 226 7.54 -13.14 -2.03
C ALA A 226 8.96 -12.81 -2.54
N GLY A 227 9.92 -13.74 -2.34
CA GLY A 227 11.33 -13.58 -2.71
C GLY A 227 11.64 -13.80 -4.21
N VAL A 228 10.69 -14.32 -4.99
CA VAL A 228 10.87 -14.58 -6.44
C VAL A 228 10.31 -13.40 -7.26
N LEU A 229 10.93 -12.24 -7.09
CA LEU A 229 10.92 -11.19 -8.12
C LEU A 229 12.31 -11.19 -8.72
N ASP A 230 12.48 -11.92 -9.82
CA ASP A 230 13.67 -11.80 -10.64
C ASP A 230 13.59 -10.45 -11.36
N TYR A 231 14.30 -9.46 -10.85
CA TYR A 231 14.46 -8.17 -11.51
C TYR A 231 15.47 -8.22 -12.65
N LYS A 232 16.10 -9.39 -12.93
CA LYS A 232 16.92 -9.59 -14.12
C LYS A 232 16.21 -9.08 -15.35
N ASP A 233 16.93 -8.32 -16.16
CA ASP A 233 16.46 -7.73 -17.42
C ASP A 233 15.37 -6.67 -17.26
N THR A 234 15.09 -6.18 -16.04
CA THR A 234 14.23 -5.01 -15.82
C THR A 234 15.06 -3.76 -15.59
N ILE A 235 14.54 -2.58 -15.96
CA ILE A 235 15.19 -1.28 -15.67
C ILE A 235 15.36 -0.96 -14.18
N PHE A 236 14.89 -1.86 -13.30
CA PHE A 236 14.98 -1.81 -11.85
C PHE A 236 15.83 -2.95 -11.28
N GLU A 237 16.62 -3.62 -12.13
CA GLU A 237 17.72 -4.46 -11.67
C GLU A 237 18.61 -3.57 -10.78
N ASP A 238 18.51 -3.77 -9.47
CA ASP A 238 19.40 -3.12 -8.51
C ASP A 238 20.79 -3.65 -8.85
N VAL A 239 21.59 -2.83 -9.50
CA VAL A 239 23.00 -3.12 -9.74
C VAL A 239 23.61 -3.29 -8.35
N ASP A 240 23.96 -4.53 -8.01
CA ASP A 240 24.50 -4.88 -6.71
C ASP A 240 25.58 -3.87 -6.34
N GLY A 241 25.50 -3.32 -5.12
CA GLY A 241 26.40 -2.26 -4.66
C GLY A 241 27.88 -2.66 -4.79
N ASP A 242 28.17 -3.95 -4.73
CA ASP A 242 29.51 -4.52 -4.90
C ASP A 242 30.00 -4.46 -6.36
N GLU A 243 29.13 -4.60 -7.36
CA GLU A 243 29.50 -4.42 -8.78
C GLU A 243 29.70 -2.95 -9.14
N ILE A 244 28.90 -2.03 -8.59
CA ILE A 244 29.13 -0.59 -8.76
C ILE A 244 30.47 -0.19 -8.12
N GLN A 245 30.78 -0.74 -6.94
CA GLN A 245 32.00 -0.42 -6.21
C GLN A 245 33.24 -1.02 -6.91
N GLN A 246 33.17 -2.26 -7.41
CA GLN A 246 34.23 -2.84 -8.26
C GLN A 246 34.40 -2.08 -9.57
N ASN A 247 33.32 -1.69 -10.25
CA ASN A 247 33.40 -0.93 -11.49
C ASN A 247 33.95 0.48 -11.25
N ALA A 248 33.61 1.12 -10.13
CA ALA A 248 34.17 2.41 -9.74
C ALA A 248 35.67 2.31 -9.38
N GLU A 249 36.10 1.24 -8.71
CA GLU A 249 37.52 0.98 -8.41
C GLU A 249 38.31 0.67 -9.67
N ASN A 250 37.78 -0.16 -10.57
CA ASN A 250 38.40 -0.46 -11.87
C ASN A 250 38.53 0.80 -12.74
N LEU A 251 37.49 1.65 -12.79
CA LEU A 251 37.53 2.92 -13.53
C LEU A 251 38.56 3.88 -12.93
N LYS A 252 38.66 3.94 -11.60
CA LYS A 252 39.65 4.78 -10.89
C LYS A 252 41.08 4.31 -11.17
N GLN A 253 41.30 3.00 -11.24
CA GLN A 253 42.60 2.42 -11.58
C GLN A 253 42.98 2.68 -13.04
N MET A 254 42.05 2.51 -13.99
CA MET A 254 42.29 2.86 -15.40
C MET A 254 42.60 4.35 -15.60
N ILE A 255 41.97 5.25 -14.84
CA ILE A 255 42.28 6.69 -14.89
C ILE A 255 43.66 7.00 -14.29
N LEU A 256 44.05 6.30 -13.21
CA LEU A 256 45.38 6.43 -12.61
C LEU A 256 46.47 5.94 -13.55
N ASP A 257 46.27 4.78 -14.18
CA ASP A 257 47.20 4.19 -15.15
C ASP A 257 47.28 5.04 -16.44
N GLY A 258 46.14 5.58 -16.91
CA GLY A 258 46.09 6.51 -18.04
C GLY A 258 46.79 7.85 -17.76
N LYS A 259 46.74 8.36 -16.52
CA LYS A 259 47.50 9.55 -16.11
C LYS A 259 49.00 9.29 -15.98
N GLN A 260 49.41 8.09 -15.58
CA GLN A 260 50.82 7.71 -15.58
C GLN A 260 51.41 7.70 -17.00
N TYR A 261 50.67 7.19 -17.98
CA TYR A 261 51.10 7.21 -19.39
C TYR A 261 51.36 8.63 -19.93
N LEU A 262 50.52 9.61 -19.55
CA LEU A 262 50.70 11.01 -19.96
C LEU A 262 51.90 11.68 -19.27
N SER A 263 52.21 11.32 -18.02
CA SER A 263 53.39 11.85 -17.33
C SER A 263 54.73 11.31 -17.87
N VAL A 264 54.74 10.09 -18.42
CA VAL A 264 55.95 9.47 -19.01
C VAL A 264 56.24 10.04 -20.41
N GLN A 265 55.20 10.40 -21.18
CA GLN A 265 55.38 11.06 -22.49
C GLN A 265 55.77 12.55 -22.39
N ALA A 266 55.54 13.20 -21.25
CA ALA A 266 55.95 14.60 -21.03
C ALA A 266 57.41 14.76 -20.56
N GLN A 267 58.14 13.65 -20.35
CA GLN A 267 59.55 13.64 -19.92
C GLN A 267 60.51 13.11 -21.00
N GLN A 268 60.01 12.81 -22.20
CA GLN A 268 60.82 12.55 -23.40
C GLN A 268 60.78 13.76 -24.33
#